data_AF-A0A7K2P4Z8-F1
#
_entry.id   AF-A0A7K2P4Z8-F1
#
_cell.length_a   1.000
_cell.length_b   1.000
_cell.length_c   1.000
_cell.angle_alpha   90.00
_cell.angle_beta   90.00
_cell.angle_gamma   90.00
#
_symmetry.space_group_name_H-M   'P 1'
#
loop_
_entity.id
_entity.type
_entity.pdbx_description
1 polymer ?
#
loop_
_entity_poly.entity_id
_entity_poly.type
_entity_poly.pdbx_seq_one_letter_code
_entity_poly.pdbx_strand_id
1 'polypeptide(L)'
;MENRRLHGCLGAVVGLALALLAAMLLGRVWNACDTGVNSAANSSFLLVLFIPGLWAALLLGWLAAGAVLGRRRPVVHALALVVVLAVVVWCALSLFWGGTTYDCPSGVPRWWPGFLPAPGF
;
A
#
# COMPACT_ATOMS: atom_id res chain seq x y z
N MET A 1 -19.53 1.67 23.86
CA MET A 1 -19.49 2.04 22.43
C MET A 1 -18.20 2.78 22.06
N GLU A 2 -17.64 3.58 22.96
CA GLU A 2 -16.34 4.30 22.84
C GLU A 2 -15.20 3.47 22.22
N ASN A 3 -14.89 2.29 22.80
CA ASN A 3 -13.77 1.45 22.35
C ASN A 3 -13.90 0.93 20.90
N ARG A 4 -15.12 0.85 20.35
CA ARG A 4 -15.33 0.47 18.94
C ARG A 4 -15.02 1.65 18.00
N ARG A 5 -15.38 2.87 18.39
CA ARG A 5 -15.10 4.08 17.61
C ARG A 5 -13.60 4.35 17.54
N LEU A 6 -12.90 4.23 18.67
CA LEU A 6 -11.45 4.43 18.74
C LEU A 6 -10.69 3.45 17.83
N HIS A 7 -11.07 2.17 17.81
CA HIS A 7 -10.46 1.17 16.95
C HIS A 7 -10.72 1.42 15.46
N GLY A 8 -11.90 1.93 15.11
CA GLY A 8 -12.22 2.35 13.74
C GLY A 8 -11.42 3.58 13.29
N CYS A 9 -11.31 4.60 14.15
CA CYS A 9 -10.48 5.79 13.86
C CYS A 9 -9.00 5.42 13.67
N LEU A 10 -8.48 4.52 14.50
CA LEU A 10 -7.12 4.00 14.36
C LEU A 10 -6.93 3.28 13.02
N GLY A 11 -7.85 2.39 12.65
CA GLY A 11 -7.80 1.70 11.35
C GLY A 11 -7.81 2.68 10.18
N ALA A 12 -8.64 3.72 10.25
CA ALA A 12 -8.71 4.76 9.21
C ALA A 12 -7.42 5.56 9.08
N VAL A 13 -6.82 6.00 10.20
CA VAL A 13 -5.57 6.77 10.20
C VAL A 13 -4.40 5.91 9.72
N VAL A 14 -4.28 4.68 10.23
CA VAL A 14 -3.22 3.74 9.81
C VAL A 14 -3.36 3.40 8.33
N GLY A 15 -4.57 3.11 7.86
CA GLY A 15 -4.83 2.87 6.45
C GLY A 15 -4.45 4.06 5.58
N LEU A 16 -4.77 5.29 5.99
CA LEU A 16 -4.46 6.49 5.23
C LEU A 16 -2.95 6.72 5.17
N ALA A 17 -2.26 6.56 6.30
CA ALA A 17 -0.81 6.68 6.36
C ALA A 17 -0.12 5.66 5.44
N LEU A 18 -0.57 4.40 5.45
CA LEU A 18 -0.05 3.35 4.56
C LEU A 18 -0.30 3.68 3.08
N ALA A 19 -1.49 4.18 2.74
CA ALA A 19 -1.81 4.59 1.37
C ALA A 19 -0.91 5.75 0.88
N LEU A 20 -0.67 6.74 1.74
CA LEU A 20 0.23 7.86 1.45
C LEU A 20 1.68 7.38 1.29
N LEU A 21 2.18 6.53 2.18
CA LEU A 21 3.54 5.98 2.09
C LEU A 21 3.72 5.15 0.82
N ALA A 22 2.74 4.33 0.46
CA ALA A 22 2.76 3.55 -0.77
C ALA A 22 2.75 4.48 -2.00
N ALA A 23 1.93 5.53 -2.01
CA ALA A 23 1.90 6.51 -3.10
C ALA A 23 3.22 7.27 -3.24
N MET A 24 3.83 7.68 -2.12
CA MET A 24 5.15 8.34 -2.10
C MET A 24 6.24 7.42 -2.62
N LEU A 25 6.24 6.15 -2.20
CA LEU A 25 7.18 5.15 -2.71
C LEU A 25 7.03 4.98 -4.22
N LEU A 26 5.78 4.81 -4.69
CA LEU A 26 5.49 4.61 -6.10
C LEU A 26 5.87 5.82 -6.94
N GLY A 27 5.55 7.04 -6.48
CA GLY A 27 5.98 8.27 -7.14
C GLY A 27 7.50 8.41 -7.21
N ARG A 28 8.22 7.99 -6.17
CA ARG A 28 9.70 7.98 -6.16
C ARG A 28 10.27 6.96 -7.14
N VAL A 29 9.68 5.77 -7.24
CA VAL A 29 10.06 4.74 -8.22
C VAL A 29 9.83 5.25 -9.62
N TRP A 30 8.65 5.80 -9.88
CA TRP A 30 8.28 6.26 -11.21
C TRP A 30 9.16 7.39 -11.70
N ASN A 31 9.54 8.30 -10.81
CA ASN A 31 10.48 9.36 -11.15
C ASN A 31 11.90 8.83 -11.40
N ALA A 32 12.35 7.84 -10.62
CA ALA A 32 13.69 7.27 -10.78
C ALA A 32 13.83 6.40 -12.04
N CYS A 33 12.74 5.76 -12.48
CA CYS A 33 12.71 4.84 -13.61
C CYS A 33 12.07 5.43 -14.87
N ASP A 34 11.71 6.72 -14.86
CA ASP A 34 10.98 7.41 -15.92
C ASP A 34 9.75 6.61 -16.43
N THR A 35 8.95 6.08 -15.50
CA THR A 35 7.76 5.30 -15.84
C THR A 35 6.49 6.16 -15.79
N GLY A 36 5.57 5.88 -16.71
CA GLY A 36 4.27 6.55 -16.81
C GLY A 36 4.21 7.51 -17.99
N VAL A 37 3.26 8.44 -17.98
CA VAL A 37 3.00 9.33 -19.12
C VAL A 37 3.69 10.68 -18.95
N ASN A 38 3.46 11.33 -17.81
CA ASN A 38 4.13 12.56 -17.39
C ASN A 38 3.86 12.81 -15.91
N SER A 39 4.60 13.74 -15.29
CA SER A 39 4.48 14.01 -13.85
C SER A 39 3.08 14.49 -13.42
N ALA A 40 2.36 15.22 -14.27
CA ALA A 40 1.01 15.72 -13.96
C ALA A 40 -0.04 14.58 -13.98
N ALA A 41 0.02 13.71 -14.99
CA ALA A 41 -0.85 12.54 -15.09
C ALA A 41 -0.56 11.53 -13.97
N ASN A 42 0.72 11.27 -13.68
CA ASN A 42 1.12 10.34 -12.62
C ASN A 42 0.69 10.85 -11.23
N SER A 43 0.91 12.13 -10.93
CA SER A 43 0.50 12.72 -9.65
C SER A 43 -1.01 12.77 -9.49
N SER A 44 -1.76 13.11 -10.54
CA SER A 44 -3.23 13.09 -10.49
C SER A 44 -3.77 11.67 -10.26
N PHE A 45 -3.21 10.65 -10.92
CA PHE A 45 -3.54 9.25 -10.65
C PHE A 45 -3.29 8.87 -9.19
N LEU A 46 -2.11 9.21 -8.65
CA LEU A 46 -1.75 8.88 -7.26
C LEU A 46 -2.71 9.52 -6.25
N LEU A 47 -3.04 10.80 -6.44
CA LEU A 47 -3.86 11.58 -5.53
C LEU A 47 -5.35 11.23 -5.61
N VAL A 48 -5.88 11.07 -6.82
CA VAL A 48 -7.33 10.98 -7.05
C VAL A 48 -7.82 9.54 -7.03
N LEU A 49 -6.99 8.57 -7.45
CA LEU A 49 -7.39 7.17 -7.59
C LEU A 49 -6.64 6.25 -6.64
N PHE A 50 -5.31 6.31 -6.64
CA PHE A 50 -4.50 5.35 -5.88
C PHE A 50 -4.67 5.50 -4.38
N ILE A 51 -4.50 6.71 -3.83
CA ILE A 51 -4.62 6.94 -2.37
C ILE A 51 -6.04 6.60 -1.88
N PRO A 52 -7.14 7.12 -2.46
CA PRO A 52 -8.49 6.79 -1.98
C PRO A 52 -8.83 5.31 -2.17
N GLY A 53 -8.45 4.71 -3.30
CA GLY A 53 -8.71 3.31 -3.60
C GLY A 53 -7.97 2.35 -2.65
N LEU A 54 -6.68 2.58 -2.43
CA LEU A 54 -5.88 1.80 -1.50
C LEU A 54 -6.35 2.00 -0.05
N TRP A 55 -6.69 3.22 0.33
CA TRP A 55 -7.26 3.49 1.65
C TRP A 55 -8.55 2.70 1.91
N ALA A 56 -9.46 2.70 0.93
CA ALA A 56 -10.69 1.91 1.00
C ALA A 56 -10.40 0.40 1.10
N ALA A 57 -9.46 -0.12 0.29
CA ALA A 57 -9.07 -1.53 0.34
C ALA A 57 -8.47 -1.92 1.71
N LEU A 58 -7.63 -1.07 2.29
CA LEU A 58 -7.05 -1.27 3.61
C LEU A 58 -8.11 -1.25 4.72
N LEU A 59 -9.08 -0.34 4.63
CA LEU A 59 -10.23 -0.30 5.54
C LEU A 59 -11.07 -1.57 5.45
N LEU A 60 -11.34 -2.07 4.24
CA LEU A 60 -12.06 -3.32 4.05
C LEU A 60 -11.28 -4.51 4.65
N GLY A 61 -9.97 -4.57 4.43
CA GLY A 61 -9.09 -5.57 5.05
C GLY A 61 -9.13 -5.51 6.58
N TRP A 62 -9.11 -4.31 7.15
CA TRP A 62 -9.23 -4.08 8.59
C TRP A 62 -10.55 -4.60 9.17
N LEU A 63 -11.66 -4.23 8.51
CA LEU A 63 -13.00 -4.65 8.93
C LEU A 63 -13.19 -6.17 8.80
N ALA A 64 -12.71 -6.76 7.70
CA ALA A 64 -12.76 -8.20 7.47
C ALA A 64 -11.96 -8.98 8.54
N ALA A 65 -10.73 -8.55 8.85
CA ALA A 65 -9.93 -9.15 9.91
C ALA A 65 -10.62 -9.04 11.29
N GLY A 66 -11.27 -7.90 11.56
CA GLY A 66 -12.05 -7.68 12.78
C GLY A 66 -13.29 -8.56 12.90
N ALA A 67 -13.97 -8.81 11.79
CA ALA A 67 -15.16 -9.65 11.72
C ALA A 67 -14.84 -11.14 11.86
N VAL A 68 -13.78 -11.62 11.18
CA VAL A 68 -13.45 -13.05 11.10
C VAL A 68 -12.77 -13.56 12.39
N LEU A 69 -11.82 -12.81 12.96
CA LEU A 69 -11.01 -13.35 14.06
C LEU A 69 -11.58 -13.08 15.48
N GLY A 70 -12.50 -12.14 15.62
CA GLY A 70 -13.15 -11.83 16.90
C GLY A 70 -12.17 -11.49 18.05
N ARG A 71 -12.71 -11.25 19.25
CA ARG A 71 -11.90 -10.85 20.43
C ARG A 71 -11.21 -11.99 21.18
N ARG A 72 -11.33 -13.25 20.74
CA ARG A 72 -10.92 -14.42 21.54
C ARG A 72 -9.40 -14.59 21.64
N ARG A 73 -8.62 -14.07 20.67
CA ARG A 73 -7.14 -14.12 20.69
C ARG A 73 -6.55 -12.81 20.12
N PRO A 74 -6.30 -11.79 20.96
CA PRO A 74 -5.90 -10.45 20.50
C PRO A 74 -4.57 -10.45 19.73
N VAL A 75 -3.61 -11.30 20.12
CA VAL A 75 -2.31 -11.43 19.45
C VAL A 75 -2.46 -11.99 18.04
N VAL A 76 -3.26 -13.05 17.87
CA VAL A 76 -3.50 -13.67 16.55
C VAL A 76 -4.25 -12.70 15.64
N HIS A 77 -5.20 -11.95 16.19
CA HIS A 77 -5.91 -10.91 15.45
C HIS A 77 -4.97 -9.80 14.98
N ALA A 78 -4.09 -9.29 15.84
CA ALA A 78 -3.12 -8.26 15.47
C ALA A 78 -2.14 -8.76 14.40
N LEU A 79 -1.64 -10.00 14.51
CA LEU A 79 -0.73 -10.57 13.53
C LEU A 79 -1.42 -10.76 12.17
N ALA A 80 -2.64 -11.30 12.15
CA ALA A 80 -3.41 -11.46 10.93
C ALA A 80 -3.69 -10.11 10.26
N LEU A 81 -4.00 -9.08 11.04
CA LEU A 81 -4.22 -7.73 10.56
C LEU A 81 -2.97 -7.16 9.88
N VAL A 82 -1.80 -7.28 10.52
CA VAL A 82 -0.52 -6.84 9.93
C VAL A 82 -0.27 -7.55 8.60
N VAL A 83 -0.46 -8.87 8.55
CA VAL A 83 -0.27 -9.65 7.32
C VAL A 83 -1.23 -9.21 6.22
N VAL A 84 -2.52 -9.04 6.52
CA VAL A 84 -3.53 -8.60 5.54
C VAL A 84 -3.18 -7.23 4.98
N LEU A 85 -2.86 -6.25 5.83
CA LEU A 85 -2.50 -4.91 5.39
C LEU A 85 -1.22 -4.92 4.55
N ALA A 86 -0.20 -5.67 4.97
CA ALA A 86 1.05 -5.80 4.23
C ALA A 86 0.83 -6.43 2.84
N VAL A 87 0.01 -7.47 2.75
CA VAL A 87 -0.35 -8.11 1.47
C VAL A 87 -1.11 -7.14 0.57
N VAL A 88 -2.10 -6.40 1.11
CA VAL A 88 -2.86 -5.41 0.33
C VAL A 88 -1.94 -4.32 -0.24
N VAL A 89 -1.05 -3.76 0.59
CA VAL A 89 -0.06 -2.76 0.13
C VAL A 89 0.87 -3.37 -0.91
N TRP A 90 1.38 -4.58 -0.68
CA TRP A 90 2.29 -5.25 -1.60
C TRP A 90 1.65 -5.52 -2.97
N CYS A 91 0.40 -6.00 -2.97
CA CYS A 91 -0.36 -6.20 -4.21
C CYS A 91 -0.56 -4.88 -4.95
N ALA A 92 -0.94 -3.81 -4.25
CA ALA A 92 -1.09 -2.50 -4.86
C ALA A 92 0.24 -2.00 -5.46
N LEU A 93 1.35 -2.09 -4.73
CA LEU A 93 2.66 -1.72 -5.25
C LEU A 93 3.03 -2.57 -6.48
N SER A 94 2.82 -3.89 -6.44
CA SER A 94 3.16 -4.79 -7.55
C SER A 94 2.35 -4.51 -8.81
N LEU A 95 1.06 -4.17 -8.67
CA LEU A 95 0.19 -3.84 -9.81
C LEU A 95 0.61 -2.56 -10.55
N PHE A 96 1.22 -1.61 -9.83
CA PHE A 96 1.52 -0.29 -10.37
C PHE A 96 3.02 0.04 -10.39
N TRP A 97 3.90 -0.92 -10.05
CA TRP A 97 5.33 -0.69 -9.85
C TRP A 97 6.03 -0.08 -11.08
N GLY A 98 5.55 -0.43 -12.27
CA GLY A 98 6.24 -0.19 -13.53
C GLY A 98 7.04 -1.42 -13.96
N GLY A 99 7.77 -1.29 -15.06
CA GLY A 99 8.56 -2.37 -15.64
C GLY A 99 9.98 -1.93 -15.95
N THR A 100 10.68 -2.73 -16.75
CA THR A 100 12.02 -2.40 -17.24
C THR A 100 11.98 -1.19 -18.16
N THR A 101 12.78 -0.18 -17.86
CA THR A 101 12.97 1.02 -18.69
C THR A 101 14.45 1.22 -19.00
N TYR A 102 14.77 2.22 -19.82
CA TYR A 102 16.15 2.59 -20.10
C TYR A 102 16.89 2.99 -18.81
N ASP A 103 16.25 3.77 -17.93
CA ASP A 103 16.84 4.21 -16.66
C ASP A 103 16.84 3.12 -15.57
N CYS A 104 15.90 2.17 -15.65
CA CYS A 104 15.81 1.01 -14.75
C CYS A 104 15.81 -0.32 -15.54
N PRO A 105 16.97 -0.79 -16.03
CA PRO A 105 17.06 -2.00 -16.84
C PRO A 105 16.73 -3.27 -16.02
N SER A 106 16.90 -3.24 -14.70
CA SER A 106 16.51 -4.31 -13.78
C SER A 106 15.06 -4.19 -13.27
N GLY A 107 14.28 -3.21 -13.76
CA GLY A 107 12.89 -2.96 -13.32
C GLY A 107 12.76 -2.33 -11.93
N VAL A 108 13.87 -2.01 -11.26
CA VAL A 108 13.89 -1.36 -9.95
C VAL A 108 14.96 -0.27 -9.88
N PRO A 109 14.75 0.81 -9.10
CA PRO A 109 15.76 1.81 -8.85
C PRO A 109 16.97 1.26 -8.09
N ARG A 110 18.16 1.88 -8.26
CA ARG A 110 19.40 1.48 -7.56
C ARG A 110 19.33 1.55 -6.03
N TRP A 111 18.45 2.40 -5.49
CA TRP A 111 18.23 2.51 -4.05
C TRP A 111 17.29 1.44 -3.49
N TRP A 112 16.65 0.63 -4.35
CA TRP A 112 15.79 -0.46 -3.91
C TRP A 112 16.62 -1.52 -3.17
N PRO A 113 16.21 -1.94 -1.97
CA PRO A 113 16.94 -2.94 -1.22
C PRO A 113 16.94 -4.29 -1.94
N GLY A 114 18.13 -4.82 -2.26
CA GLY A 114 18.28 -6.07 -3.01
C GLY A 114 17.82 -7.35 -2.29
N PHE A 115 17.49 -7.28 -1.00
CA PHE A 115 16.90 -8.40 -0.25
C PHE A 115 15.37 -8.45 -0.35
N LEU A 116 14.72 -7.38 -0.82
CA LEU A 116 13.29 -7.41 -1.12
C LEU A 116 13.09 -7.83 -2.58
N PRO A 117 12.10 -8.68 -2.88
CA PRO A 117 11.76 -8.98 -4.25
C PRO A 117 11.39 -7.69 -4.99
N ALA A 118 11.73 -7.63 -6.28
CA ALA A 118 11.21 -6.58 -7.14
C ALA A 118 9.68 -6.70 -7.21
N PRO A 119 8.92 -5.66 -6.85
CA PRO A 119 7.47 -5.66 -7.04
C PRO A 119 7.17 -5.64 -8.54
N GLY A 120 6.13 -6.38 -8.95
CA GLY A 120 5.82 -6.62 -10.37
C GLY A 120 5.63 -8.11 -10.61
N PHE A 121 4.82 -8.44 -11.62
CA PHE A 121 4.53 -9.81 -12.06
C PHE A 121 5.19 -10.06 -13.41
#